data_AF-A0AAD4SIQ2-F1
#
_entry.id   AF-A0AAD4SIQ2-F1
#
_cell.length_a   1.000
_cell.length_b   1.000
_cell.length_c   1.000
_cell.angle_alpha   90.00
_cell.angle_beta   90.00
_cell.angle_gamma   90.00
#
_symmetry.space_group_name_H-M   'P 1'
#
loop_
_entity.id
_entity.type
_entity.pdbx_description
1 polymer ?
#
loop_
_entity_poly.entity_id
_entity_poly.type
_entity_poly.pdbx_seq_one_letter_code
_entity_poly.pdbx_strand_id
1 'polypeptide(L)'
;MCSYLKKYNVYNFTKGGLILMNHGGPQNLQYAANAAFIASVFVDYMNATGVPGWYCGTQYTGADELHKFATSQVDYILGANPRKMSYVVGYGEKFPKHVHHRGASIPLDGHKYTCRGGFKWRDTQNSNPHNLTGAMVGGPDRFDKFQDFRPNYNYTEPSLAGNAGLVAALVSLTTSGGSIIDKNTMFSGVPPLSPTSPPPPPPWKP
;
A
#
# COMPACT_ATOMS: atom_id res chain seq x y z
N MET A 1 -14.78 -0.36 0.18
CA MET A 1 -14.31 0.74 1.05
C MET A 1 -14.54 0.44 2.52
N CYS A 2 -15.78 0.17 2.98
CA CYS A 2 -16.05 -0.17 4.39
C CYS A 2 -15.14 -1.28 4.94
N SER A 3 -14.91 -2.34 4.16
CA SER A 3 -14.07 -3.47 4.55
C SER A 3 -12.63 -3.10 4.94
N TYR A 4 -12.11 -1.96 4.48
CA TYR A 4 -10.77 -1.49 4.83
C TYR A 4 -10.67 -0.88 6.23
N LEU A 5 -11.79 -0.49 6.84
CA LEU A 5 -11.77 0.16 8.15
C LEU A 5 -11.90 -0.89 9.25
N LYS A 6 -10.99 -0.81 10.22
CA LYS A 6 -10.90 -1.74 11.35
C LYS A 6 -12.21 -1.90 12.12
N LYS A 7 -13.02 -0.84 12.24
CA LYS A 7 -14.32 -0.86 12.95
C LYS A 7 -15.35 -1.84 12.37
N TYR A 8 -15.20 -2.26 11.11
CA TYR A 8 -16.12 -3.20 10.46
C TYR A 8 -15.67 -4.66 10.54
N ASN A 9 -14.50 -4.96 11.12
CA ASN A 9 -14.01 -6.31 11.38
C ASN A 9 -14.04 -7.28 10.17
N VAL A 10 -13.89 -6.77 8.94
CA VAL A 10 -13.84 -7.60 7.73
C VAL A 10 -12.45 -8.21 7.53
N TYR A 11 -11.40 -7.39 7.68
CA TYR A 11 -10.01 -7.84 7.64
C TYR A 11 -9.34 -7.68 9.00
N ASN A 12 -8.43 -8.61 9.30
CA ASN A 12 -7.55 -8.50 10.45
C ASN A 12 -6.46 -7.46 10.21
N PHE A 13 -5.91 -6.94 11.30
CA PHE A 13 -4.78 -6.03 11.28
C PHE A 13 -3.68 -6.57 12.19
N THR A 14 -2.42 -6.32 11.84
CA THR A 14 -1.30 -6.55 12.76
C THR A 14 -1.42 -5.62 13.97
N LYS A 15 -0.62 -5.87 15.02
CA LYS A 15 -0.57 -4.97 16.17
C LYS A 15 -0.03 -3.59 15.78
N GLY A 16 0.87 -3.55 14.81
CA GLY A 16 1.42 -2.34 14.21
C GLY A 16 0.48 -1.61 13.24
N GLY A 17 -0.69 -2.15 12.90
CA GLY A 17 -1.69 -1.46 12.08
C GLY A 17 -1.64 -1.76 10.58
N LEU A 18 -0.91 -2.79 10.14
CA LEU A 18 -0.95 -3.26 8.75
C LEU A 18 -2.20 -4.11 8.51
N ILE A 19 -2.95 -3.84 7.44
CA ILE A 19 -4.10 -4.66 7.02
C ILE A 19 -3.64 -6.03 6.46
N LEU A 20 -4.32 -7.10 6.86
CA LEU A 20 -4.01 -8.49 6.48
C LEU A 20 -5.03 -9.03 5.47
N MET A 21 -4.95 -8.56 4.22
CA MET A 21 -5.88 -8.95 3.17
C MET A 21 -5.64 -10.36 2.60
N ASN A 22 -4.44 -10.90 2.77
CA ASN A 22 -4.12 -12.29 2.41
C ASN A 22 -4.35 -13.25 3.60
N HIS A 23 -5.29 -12.94 4.50
CA HIS A 23 -5.62 -13.73 5.69
C HIS A 23 -4.42 -14.11 6.58
N GLY A 24 -3.41 -13.22 6.65
CA GLY A 24 -2.17 -13.45 7.40
C GLY A 24 -1.13 -14.31 6.67
N GLY A 25 -1.36 -14.62 5.39
CA GLY A 25 -0.37 -15.18 4.47
C GLY A 25 0.76 -14.20 4.14
N PRO A 26 1.73 -14.63 3.31
CA PRO A 26 2.92 -13.83 3.00
C PRO A 26 2.61 -12.63 2.07
N GLN A 27 3.61 -11.75 1.90
CA GLN A 27 3.59 -10.62 0.96
C GLN A 27 2.44 -9.62 1.18
N ASN A 28 2.10 -9.30 2.43
CA ASN A 28 0.94 -8.45 2.74
C ASN A 28 1.04 -7.02 2.20
N LEU A 29 2.26 -6.48 2.05
CA LEU A 29 2.44 -5.07 1.67
C LEU A 29 1.89 -4.75 0.28
N GLN A 30 1.91 -5.70 -0.67
CA GLN A 30 1.35 -5.46 -2.00
C GLN A 30 -0.16 -5.21 -1.94
N TYR A 31 -0.87 -5.91 -1.05
CA TYR A 31 -2.30 -5.73 -0.88
C TYR A 31 -2.61 -4.43 -0.14
N ALA A 32 -1.84 -4.14 0.92
CA ALA A 32 -1.99 -2.90 1.67
C ALA A 32 -1.73 -1.65 0.81
N ALA A 33 -0.70 -1.68 -0.04
CA ALA A 33 -0.40 -0.59 -0.98
C ALA A 33 -1.53 -0.38 -1.99
N ASN A 34 -2.03 -1.44 -2.60
CA ASN A 34 -3.15 -1.36 -3.53
C ASN A 34 -4.44 -0.89 -2.84
N ALA A 35 -4.73 -1.36 -1.62
CA ALA A 35 -5.88 -0.90 -0.85
C ALA A 35 -5.77 0.60 -0.49
N ALA A 36 -4.56 1.05 -0.12
CA ALA A 36 -4.29 2.46 0.15
C ALA A 36 -4.53 3.32 -1.09
N PHE A 37 -4.06 2.89 -2.26
CA PHE A 37 -4.30 3.58 -3.52
C PHE A 37 -5.80 3.71 -3.82
N ILE A 38 -6.54 2.60 -3.83
CA ILE A 38 -7.98 2.62 -4.14
C ILE A 38 -8.76 3.46 -3.11
N ALA A 39 -8.40 3.36 -1.82
CA ALA A 39 -8.98 4.18 -0.77
C ALA A 39 -8.76 5.67 -1.02
N SER A 40 -7.54 6.06 -1.38
CA SER A 40 -7.17 7.46 -1.67
C SER A 40 -7.90 8.01 -2.90
N VAL A 41 -7.95 7.23 -4.00
CA VAL A 41 -8.70 7.62 -5.22
C VAL A 41 -10.19 7.77 -4.95
N PHE A 42 -10.76 6.92 -4.09
CA PHE A 42 -12.17 7.04 -3.72
C PHE A 42 -12.44 8.30 -2.89
N VAL A 43 -11.48 8.71 -2.03
CA VAL A 43 -11.55 10.00 -1.34
C VAL A 43 -11.48 11.17 -2.31
N ASP A 44 -10.59 11.10 -3.31
CA ASP A 44 -10.52 12.12 -4.36
C ASP A 44 -11.84 12.26 -5.12
N TYR A 45 -12.49 11.13 -5.44
CA TYR A 45 -13.82 11.11 -6.06
C TYR A 45 -14.89 11.75 -5.17
N MET A 46 -14.91 11.40 -3.88
CA MET A 46 -15.86 11.97 -2.92
C MET A 46 -15.69 13.49 -2.79
N ASN A 47 -14.45 13.96 -2.73
CA ASN A 47 -14.13 15.39 -2.69
C ASN A 47 -14.58 16.11 -3.97
N ALA A 48 -14.28 15.54 -5.15
CA ALA A 48 -14.66 16.11 -6.44
C ALA A 48 -16.19 16.18 -6.66
N THR A 49 -16.93 15.24 -6.07
CA THR A 49 -18.40 15.16 -6.19
C THR A 49 -19.16 15.79 -5.03
N GLY A 50 -18.46 16.37 -4.05
CA GLY A 50 -19.07 16.99 -2.87
C GLY A 50 -19.76 15.99 -1.93
N VAL A 51 -19.36 14.72 -1.97
CA VAL A 51 -19.90 13.67 -1.10
C VAL A 51 -19.01 13.55 0.15
N PRO A 52 -19.46 13.95 1.35
CA PRO A 52 -18.61 13.98 2.54
C PRO A 52 -18.30 12.59 3.13
N GLY A 53 -19.02 11.56 2.70
CA GLY A 53 -18.93 10.21 3.25
C GLY A 53 -20.07 9.33 2.74
N TRP A 54 -20.14 8.10 3.23
CA TRP A 54 -21.15 7.12 2.82
C TRP A 54 -21.56 6.21 3.98
N TYR A 55 -22.65 5.47 3.80
CA TYR A 55 -23.12 4.52 4.80
C TYR A 55 -22.54 3.12 4.57
N CYS A 56 -22.02 2.53 5.64
CA CYS A 56 -21.62 1.13 5.73
C CYS A 56 -22.65 0.40 6.61
N GLY A 57 -23.70 -0.12 5.98
CA GLY A 57 -24.89 -0.58 6.71
C GLY A 57 -25.59 0.61 7.36
N THR A 58 -25.76 0.59 8.68
CA THR A 58 -26.40 1.68 9.44
C THR A 58 -25.43 2.76 9.92
N GLN A 59 -24.12 2.56 9.74
CA GLN A 59 -23.11 3.49 10.25
C GLN A 59 -22.60 4.41 9.15
N TYR A 60 -22.63 5.72 9.40
CA TYR A 60 -22.01 6.71 8.54
C TYR A 60 -20.47 6.65 8.66
N THR A 61 -19.77 6.77 7.54
CA THR A 61 -18.30 6.82 7.46
C THR A 61 -17.89 8.03 6.65
N GLY A 62 -17.07 8.89 7.25
CA GLY A 62 -16.51 10.06 6.58
C GLY A 62 -15.42 9.71 5.58
N ALA A 63 -15.26 10.55 4.55
CA ALA A 63 -14.13 10.47 3.63
C ALA A 63 -12.76 10.56 4.36
N ASP A 64 -12.70 11.31 5.46
CA ASP A 64 -11.49 11.50 6.26
C ASP A 64 -11.01 10.19 6.92
N GLU A 65 -11.91 9.31 7.35
CA GLU A 65 -11.57 8.00 7.92
C GLU A 65 -10.85 7.13 6.88
N LEU A 66 -11.30 7.19 5.63
CA LEU A 66 -10.70 6.42 4.54
C LEU A 66 -9.35 7.02 4.12
N HIS A 67 -9.23 8.34 4.11
CA HIS A 67 -7.96 9.02 3.88
C HIS A 67 -6.92 8.67 4.95
N LYS A 68 -7.31 8.68 6.22
CA LYS A 68 -6.46 8.25 7.35
C LYS A 68 -6.03 6.79 7.20
N PHE A 69 -6.94 5.90 6.78
CA PHE A 69 -6.59 4.52 6.47
C PHE A 69 -5.51 4.45 5.37
N ALA A 70 -5.73 5.09 4.22
CA ALA A 70 -4.80 5.06 3.10
C ALA A 70 -3.40 5.56 3.51
N THR A 71 -3.35 6.71 4.19
CA THR A 71 -2.12 7.31 4.72
C THR A 71 -1.41 6.34 5.67
N SER A 72 -2.14 5.73 6.61
CA SER A 72 -1.55 4.81 7.60
C SER A 72 -0.86 3.60 6.99
N GLN A 73 -1.39 3.06 5.88
CA GLN A 73 -0.80 1.89 5.23
C GLN A 73 0.49 2.26 4.49
N VAL A 74 0.52 3.43 3.82
CA VAL A 74 1.74 3.92 3.18
C VAL A 74 2.78 4.30 4.22
N ASP A 75 2.41 5.00 5.30
CA ASP A 75 3.32 5.32 6.40
C ASP A 75 3.90 4.05 7.04
N TYR A 76 3.09 3.00 7.23
CA TYR A 76 3.57 1.71 7.71
C TYR A 76 4.64 1.12 6.78
N ILE A 77 4.43 1.16 5.46
CA ILE A 77 5.42 0.72 4.45
C ILE A 77 6.71 1.54 4.55
N LEU A 78 6.59 2.85 4.77
CA LEU A 78 7.73 3.78 4.75
C LEU A 78 8.52 3.84 6.07
N GLY A 79 7.94 3.42 7.20
CA GLY A 79 8.68 3.33 8.46
C GLY A 79 7.86 3.41 9.75
N ALA A 80 6.59 3.82 9.69
CA ALA A 80 5.68 3.91 10.83
C ALA A 80 5.15 2.53 11.25
N ASN A 81 6.06 1.65 11.63
CA ASN A 81 5.78 0.28 12.05
C ASN A 81 6.61 -0.09 13.30
N PRO A 82 6.28 -1.19 14.01
CA PRO A 82 6.97 -1.56 15.26
C PRO A 82 8.48 -1.77 15.12
N ARG A 83 8.98 -2.04 13.90
CA ARG A 83 10.40 -2.23 13.63
C ARG A 83 11.17 -0.94 13.32
N LYS A 84 10.45 0.19 13.19
CA LYS A 84 10.96 1.51 12.81
C LYS A 84 11.88 1.41 11.58
N MET A 85 11.41 0.70 10.55
CA MET A 85 12.17 0.46 9.33
C MET A 85 11.30 0.63 8.10
N SER A 86 11.88 1.16 7.03
CA SER A 86 11.23 1.13 5.73
C SER A 86 11.22 -0.30 5.19
N TYR A 87 10.15 -0.65 4.49
CA TYR A 87 10.07 -1.84 3.64
C TYR A 87 10.36 -1.52 2.16
N VAL A 88 10.76 -0.28 1.86
CA VAL A 88 11.25 0.15 0.55
C VAL A 88 12.77 0.22 0.59
N VAL A 89 13.42 -0.53 -0.30
CA VAL A 89 14.88 -0.63 -0.34
C VAL A 89 15.49 0.74 -0.67
N GLY A 90 16.48 1.16 0.13
CA GLY A 90 17.17 2.44 -0.05
C GLY A 90 16.40 3.67 0.46
N TYR A 91 15.23 3.50 1.09
CA TYR A 91 14.48 4.60 1.70
C TYR A 91 14.58 4.58 3.23
N GLY A 92 14.75 5.75 3.84
CA GLY A 92 14.91 5.91 5.29
C GLY A 92 16.25 5.37 5.84
N GLU A 93 16.42 5.44 7.16
CA GLU A 93 17.68 5.06 7.82
C GLU A 93 17.88 3.54 7.91
N LYS A 94 16.78 2.77 7.92
CA LYS A 94 16.77 1.32 8.09
C LYS A 94 15.85 0.67 7.07
N PHE A 95 16.41 -0.17 6.21
CA PHE A 95 15.72 -0.85 5.11
C PHE A 95 16.33 -2.25 4.84
N PRO A 96 15.64 -3.13 4.08
CA PRO A 96 16.13 -4.48 3.77
C PRO A 96 17.40 -4.46 2.90
N LYS A 97 18.38 -5.30 3.24
CA LYS A 97 19.67 -5.45 2.53
C LYS A 97 19.86 -6.83 1.92
N HIS A 98 18.91 -7.74 2.11
CA HIS A 98 18.95 -9.13 1.63
C HIS A 98 17.70 -9.47 0.81
N VAL A 99 17.41 -8.64 -0.19
CA VAL A 99 16.30 -8.76 -1.14
C VAL A 99 16.46 -10.01 -2.01
N HIS A 100 15.38 -10.77 -2.20
CA HIS A 100 15.31 -11.94 -3.09
C HIS A 100 15.30 -11.51 -4.57
N HIS A 101 16.40 -10.93 -5.04
CA HIS A 101 16.52 -10.48 -6.43
C HIS A 101 17.89 -10.81 -7.01
N ARG A 102 17.93 -11.57 -8.11
CA ARG A 102 19.18 -12.06 -8.73
C ARG A 102 20.09 -10.92 -9.16
N GLY A 103 19.55 -9.91 -9.83
CA GLY A 103 20.33 -8.73 -10.24
C GLY A 103 20.83 -7.89 -9.06
N ALA A 104 20.25 -8.06 -7.87
CA ALA A 104 20.73 -7.39 -6.66
C ALA A 104 21.78 -8.21 -5.92
N SER A 105 21.69 -9.55 -5.94
CA SER A 105 22.53 -10.45 -5.15
C SER A 105 23.82 -10.89 -5.82
N ILE A 106 23.87 -10.90 -7.16
CA ILE A 106 25.05 -11.32 -7.93
C ILE A 106 25.98 -10.11 -8.09
N PRO A 107 27.27 -10.21 -7.70
CA PRO A 107 28.22 -9.11 -7.85
C PRO A 107 28.60 -8.89 -9.31
N LEU A 108 28.99 -7.66 -9.63
CA LEU A 108 29.56 -7.28 -10.92
C LEU A 108 31.07 -7.57 -10.95
N ASP A 109 31.44 -8.84 -11.10
CA ASP A 109 32.84 -9.33 -11.11
C ASP A 109 33.32 -9.79 -12.49
N GLY A 110 32.58 -9.46 -13.55
CA GLY A 110 32.87 -9.89 -14.92
C GLY A 110 32.54 -11.36 -15.23
N HIS A 111 32.09 -12.15 -14.25
CA HIS A 111 31.74 -13.55 -14.46
C HIS A 111 30.26 -13.71 -14.79
N LYS A 112 29.97 -14.54 -15.81
CA LYS A 112 28.60 -14.97 -16.11
C LYS A 112 28.25 -16.17 -15.24
N TYR A 113 27.22 -16.03 -14.43
CA TYR A 113 26.70 -17.09 -13.59
C TYR A 113 25.52 -17.79 -14.26
N THR A 114 25.51 -19.13 -14.23
CA THR A 114 24.34 -19.92 -14.64
C THR A 114 23.21 -19.75 -13.62
N CYS A 115 21.98 -20.12 -13.99
CA CYS A 115 20.83 -20.08 -13.07
C CYS A 115 21.10 -20.85 -11.76
N ARG A 116 21.67 -22.07 -11.85
CA ARG A 116 22.04 -22.87 -10.67
C ARG A 116 23.28 -22.31 -9.96
N GLY A 117 24.27 -21.84 -10.71
CA GLY A 117 25.46 -21.19 -10.14
C GLY A 117 25.12 -19.94 -9.32
N GLY A 118 24.04 -19.25 -9.68
CA GLY A 118 23.49 -18.11 -8.94
C GLY A 118 22.94 -18.44 -7.56
N PHE A 119 22.65 -19.71 -7.23
CA PHE A 119 22.14 -20.09 -5.91
C PHE A 119 23.16 -19.80 -4.80
N LYS A 120 24.46 -19.83 -5.08
CA LYS A 120 25.48 -19.39 -4.10
C LYS A 120 25.25 -17.93 -3.64
N TRP A 121 24.79 -17.07 -4.55
CA TRP A 121 24.45 -15.67 -4.28
C TRP A 121 23.05 -15.52 -3.67
N ARG A 122 22.15 -16.48 -3.87
CA ARG A 122 20.89 -16.55 -3.13
C ARG A 122 21.15 -16.85 -1.65
N ASP A 123 22.04 -17.80 -1.38
CA ASP A 123 22.22 -18.44 -0.07
C ASP A 123 23.32 -17.81 0.80
N THR A 124 24.12 -16.90 0.24
CA THR A 124 25.12 -16.13 1.01
C THR A 124 24.47 -15.23 2.06
N GLN A 125 25.13 -15.13 3.22
CA GLN A 125 24.76 -14.24 4.32
C GLN A 125 25.20 -12.78 4.10
N ASN A 126 26.01 -12.53 3.07
CA ASN A 126 26.40 -11.17 2.72
C ASN A 126 25.19 -10.39 2.21
N SER A 127 25.17 -9.08 2.47
CA SER A 127 24.18 -8.17 1.89
C SER A 127 24.24 -8.18 0.36
N ASN A 128 23.16 -7.76 -0.29
CA ASN A 128 23.16 -7.53 -1.73
C ASN A 128 24.30 -6.56 -2.12
N PRO A 129 25.18 -6.91 -3.08
CA PRO A 129 26.19 -5.98 -3.60
C PRO A 129 25.57 -4.77 -4.32
N HIS A 130 24.33 -4.89 -4.80
CA HIS A 130 23.61 -3.81 -5.47
C HIS A 130 22.29 -3.54 -4.75
N ASN A 131 22.08 -2.28 -4.33
CA ASN A 131 20.79 -1.87 -3.78
C ASN A 131 19.75 -1.79 -4.89
N LEU A 132 18.65 -2.53 -4.73
CA LEU A 132 17.48 -2.43 -5.60
C LEU A 132 16.60 -1.26 -5.16
N THR A 133 17.15 -0.04 -5.25
CA THR A 133 16.54 1.18 -4.71
C THR A 133 15.11 1.37 -5.23
N GLY A 134 14.18 1.69 -4.31
CA GLY A 134 12.77 1.88 -4.61
C GLY A 134 11.93 0.60 -4.58
N ALA A 135 12.55 -0.59 -4.52
CA ALA A 135 11.80 -1.83 -4.46
C ALA A 135 11.15 -2.04 -3.08
N MET A 136 9.83 -2.14 -3.06
CA MET A 136 9.07 -2.64 -1.92
C MET A 136 9.17 -4.16 -1.84
N VAL A 137 9.58 -4.68 -0.68
CA VAL A 137 9.62 -6.12 -0.39
C VAL A 137 8.26 -6.65 0.07
N GLY A 138 8.10 -7.97 0.18
CA GLY A 138 6.87 -8.61 0.66
C GLY A 138 6.42 -8.16 2.05
N GLY A 139 7.37 -7.83 2.92
CA GLY A 139 7.14 -7.22 4.23
C GLY A 139 6.87 -8.22 5.34
N PRO A 140 6.30 -7.77 6.47
CA PRO A 140 6.26 -8.56 7.70
C PRO A 140 5.15 -9.62 7.70
N ASP A 141 5.27 -10.54 8.66
CA ASP A 141 4.21 -11.48 8.99
C ASP A 141 3.06 -10.81 9.76
N ARG A 142 2.03 -11.59 10.09
CA ARG A 142 0.86 -11.14 10.86
C ARG A 142 1.17 -10.60 12.27
N PHE A 143 2.40 -10.76 12.75
CA PHE A 143 2.87 -10.32 14.06
C PHE A 143 3.87 -9.16 13.97
N ASP A 144 3.94 -8.46 12.83
CA ASP A 144 4.90 -7.38 12.57
C ASP A 144 6.37 -7.83 12.60
N LYS A 145 6.63 -9.14 12.49
CA LYS A 145 8.00 -9.66 12.42
C LYS A 145 8.45 -9.68 10.97
N PHE A 146 9.67 -9.21 10.73
CA PHE A 146 10.29 -9.20 9.42
C PHE A 146 11.68 -9.84 9.51
N GLN A 147 11.96 -10.75 8.57
CA GLN A 147 13.27 -11.39 8.43
C GLN A 147 13.91 -10.90 7.14
N ASP A 148 14.99 -10.13 7.26
CA ASP A 148 15.80 -9.71 6.11
C ASP A 148 16.72 -10.87 5.69
N PHE A 149 16.11 -11.90 5.13
CA PHE A 149 16.78 -13.14 4.74
C PHE A 149 16.44 -13.49 3.29
N ARG A 150 17.45 -13.46 2.43
CA ARG A 150 17.28 -13.56 0.97
C ARG A 150 16.56 -14.83 0.53
N PRO A 151 16.89 -16.05 1.00
CA PRO A 151 16.16 -17.25 0.59
C PRO A 151 14.67 -17.26 0.95
N ASN A 152 14.25 -16.43 1.92
CA ASN A 152 12.87 -16.35 2.37
C ASN A 152 12.08 -15.29 1.60
N TYR A 153 11.68 -15.66 0.38
CA TYR A 153 10.91 -14.84 -0.54
C TYR A 153 9.58 -14.32 0.04
N ASN A 154 9.02 -14.96 1.07
CA ASN A 154 7.79 -14.46 1.72
C ASN A 154 7.95 -13.05 2.31
N TYR A 155 9.15 -12.71 2.77
CA TYR A 155 9.46 -11.39 3.35
C TYR A 155 10.18 -10.49 2.36
N THR A 156 11.16 -11.03 1.62
CA THR A 156 12.16 -10.24 0.89
C THR A 156 11.96 -10.20 -0.62
N GLU A 157 10.91 -10.84 -1.16
CA GLU A 157 10.59 -10.77 -2.59
C GLU A 157 10.03 -9.38 -2.95
N PRO A 158 10.64 -8.66 -3.88
CA PRO A 158 10.02 -7.49 -4.49
C PRO A 158 9.13 -7.92 -5.66
N SER A 159 7.96 -7.31 -5.82
CA SER A 159 7.05 -7.61 -6.95
C SER A 159 6.69 -6.35 -7.74
N LEU A 160 6.53 -6.49 -9.06
CA LEU A 160 6.04 -5.39 -9.90
C LEU A 160 4.64 -4.94 -9.45
N ALA A 161 3.76 -5.89 -9.12
CA ALA A 161 2.41 -5.61 -8.67
C ALA A 161 2.37 -4.81 -7.36
N GLY A 162 3.26 -5.12 -6.41
CA GLY A 162 3.38 -4.36 -5.17
C GLY A 162 3.90 -2.94 -5.40
N ASN A 163 4.93 -2.80 -6.24
CA ASN A 163 5.52 -1.49 -6.53
C ASN A 163 4.58 -0.61 -7.37
N ALA A 164 3.81 -1.17 -8.30
CA ALA A 164 2.78 -0.44 -9.03
C ALA A 164 1.73 0.15 -8.09
N GLY A 165 1.23 -0.65 -7.14
CA GLY A 165 0.30 -0.18 -6.11
C GLY A 165 0.91 0.88 -5.20
N LEU A 166 2.18 0.72 -4.79
CA LEU A 166 2.88 1.70 -3.97
C LEU A 166 3.06 3.04 -4.68
N VAL A 167 3.53 3.04 -5.94
CA VAL A 167 3.69 4.27 -6.73
C VAL A 167 2.34 4.97 -6.89
N ALA A 168 1.28 4.22 -7.22
CA ALA A 168 -0.06 4.78 -7.37
C ALA A 168 -0.58 5.38 -6.05
N ALA A 169 -0.37 4.71 -4.92
CA ALA A 169 -0.73 5.22 -3.60
C ALA A 169 0.03 6.48 -3.23
N LEU A 170 1.36 6.50 -3.46
CA LEU A 170 2.21 7.67 -3.21
C LEU A 170 1.72 8.86 -4.03
N VAL A 171 1.52 8.69 -5.34
CA VAL A 171 1.05 9.77 -6.22
C VAL A 171 -0.32 10.30 -5.78
N SER A 172 -1.26 9.41 -5.42
CA SER A 172 -2.60 9.84 -4.98
C SER A 172 -2.58 10.58 -3.64
N LEU A 173 -1.72 10.16 -2.70
CA LEU A 173 -1.64 10.76 -1.35
C LEU A 173 -0.77 12.01 -1.28
N THR A 174 0.25 12.15 -2.13
CA THR A 174 1.10 13.34 -2.14
C THR A 174 0.38 14.51 -2.83
N THR A 175 -0.06 15.49 -2.04
CA THR A 175 -0.57 16.78 -2.57
C THR A 175 0.57 17.71 -3.05
N SER A 176 1.82 17.38 -2.72
CA SER A 176 3.01 18.22 -2.94
C SER A 176 3.49 18.28 -4.40
N GLY A 177 2.86 17.53 -5.31
CA GLY A 177 3.14 17.54 -6.75
C GLY A 177 2.41 18.63 -7.53
N GLY A 178 1.73 19.57 -6.86
CA GLY A 178 1.08 20.69 -7.53
C GLY A 178 -0.11 20.27 -8.40
N SER A 179 -0.69 21.25 -9.07
CA SER A 179 -1.88 21.23 -9.91
C SER A 179 -1.83 20.31 -11.15
N ILE A 180 -1.10 19.19 -11.12
CA ILE A 180 -0.87 18.28 -12.25
C ILE A 180 -2.09 17.38 -12.50
N ILE A 181 -2.77 16.92 -11.44
CA ILE A 181 -3.96 16.08 -11.55
C ILE A 181 -5.19 16.93 -11.24
N ASP A 182 -5.95 17.30 -12.27
CA ASP A 182 -7.27 17.90 -12.09
C ASP A 182 -8.28 16.83 -11.66
N LYS A 183 -8.41 16.67 -10.34
CA LYS A 183 -9.33 15.71 -9.72
C LYS A 183 -10.80 15.99 -10.10
N ASN A 184 -11.17 17.24 -10.33
CA ASN A 184 -12.54 17.61 -10.69
C ASN A 184 -12.87 17.12 -12.10
N THR A 185 -11.97 17.34 -13.05
CA THR A 185 -12.14 16.84 -14.42
C THR A 185 -12.02 15.31 -14.49
N MET A 186 -11.13 14.70 -13.71
CA MET A 186 -10.95 13.24 -13.66
C MET A 186 -12.24 12.48 -13.36
N PHE A 187 -13.12 13.04 -12.52
CA PHE A 187 -14.38 12.42 -12.13
C PHE A 187 -15.63 13.06 -12.76
N SER A 188 -15.45 14.00 -13.69
CA SER A 188 -16.56 14.71 -14.35
C SER A 188 -17.58 13.80 -15.04
N GLY A 189 -17.15 12.64 -15.53
CA GLY A 189 -18.01 11.62 -16.14
C GLY A 189 -18.57 10.59 -15.17
N VAL A 190 -18.27 10.68 -13.87
CA VAL A 190 -18.70 9.71 -12.87
C VAL A 190 -19.87 10.28 -12.05
N PRO A 191 -21.06 9.65 -12.07
CA PRO A 191 -22.20 10.11 -11.28
C PRO A 191 -21.89 10.11 -9.78
N PRO A 192 -22.41 11.07 -9.00
CA PRO A 192 -22.26 11.08 -7.54
C PRO A 192 -23.00 9.90 -6.89
N LEU A 193 -22.49 9.42 -5.75
CA LEU A 193 -23.07 8.30 -4.97
C LEU A 193 -24.48 8.57 -4.43
N SER A 194 -24.90 9.83 -4.40
CA SER A 194 -26.24 10.24 -3.97
C SER A 194 -26.68 11.43 -4.82
N PRO A 195 -27.99 11.58 -5.07
CA PRO A 195 -28.49 12.77 -5.75
C PRO A 195 -28.07 14.02 -4.97
N THR A 196 -27.53 15.01 -5.67
CA THR A 196 -27.12 16.30 -5.10
C THR A 196 -28.30 17.12 -4.60
N SER A 197 -29.52 16.79 -5.04
CA SER A 197 -30.76 17.44 -4.62
C SER A 197 -31.47 16.63 -3.53
N PRO A 198 -31.88 17.27 -2.40
CA PRO A 198 -32.79 16.63 -1.46
C PRO A 198 -34.10 16.27 -2.18
N PRO A 199 -34.78 15.18 -1.78
CA PRO A 199 -36.08 14.84 -2.34
C PRO A 199 -37.03 16.04 -2.16
N PRO A 200 -37.91 16.32 -3.14
CA PRO A 200 -38.88 17.39 -3.00
C PRO A 200 -39.68 17.20 -1.70
N PRO A 201 -40.02 18.30 -0.99
CA PRO A 201 -40.80 18.19 0.23
C PRO A 201 -42.09 17.40 -0.04
N PRO A 202 -42.56 16.60 0.92
CA PRO A 202 -43.80 15.85 0.75
C PRO A 202 -44.94 16.80 0.36
N PRO A 203 -45.92 16.37 -0.46
CA PRO A 203 -47.06 17.18 -0.80
C PRO A 203 -47.71 17.70 0.47
N TRP A 204 -47.96 19.02 0.53
CA TRP A 204 -48.66 19.64 1.64
C TRP A 204 -50.00 18.92 1.85
N LYS A 205 -50.20 18.36 3.04
CA LYS A 205 -51.49 17.78 3.44
C LYS A 205 -52.22 18.83 4.29
N PRO A 206 -53.32 19.43 3.78
CA PRO A 206 -54.18 20.32 4.55
C PRO A 206 -54.74 19.65 5.81
#